data_AF-F0YQV3-F1
#
_entry.id   AF-F0YQV3-F1
#
_cell.length_a   1.000
_cell.length_b   1.000
_cell.length_c   1.000
_cell.angle_alpha   90.00
_cell.angle_beta   90.00
_cell.angle_gamma   90.00
#
_symmetry.space_group_name_H-M   'P 1'
#
loop_
_entity.id
_entity.type
_entity.pdbx_description
1 polymer ?
#
loop_
_entity_poly.entity_id
_entity_poly.type
_entity_poly.pdbx_seq_one_letter_code
_entity_poly.pdbx_strand_id
1 'polypeptide(L)'
;MGRTSRDKRDIYYRLAKTSNYRARAAFKLLQLDATLGILSTATTHDRLRVADLCAAPGGWSQVVAERRPGARVVAVDLKPIAPIAGVEMVLGDITAAATAREVVDALGGGADARRGVVLCDGAPDVIGLNDVDEHLQNELVRKAWSMAEAILARGG
;
A
#
# COMPACT_ATOMS: atom_id res chain seq x y z
N MET A 1 -17.70 3.28 -36.12
CA MET A 1 -17.41 4.36 -35.14
C MET A 1 -17.77 3.87 -33.75
N GLY A 2 -16.76 3.42 -32.98
CA GLY A 2 -16.95 2.82 -31.66
C GLY A 2 -17.31 3.87 -30.60
N ARG A 3 -18.46 3.70 -29.95
CA ARG A 3 -18.81 4.42 -28.72
C ARG A 3 -17.95 3.87 -27.57
N THR A 4 -16.80 4.48 -27.34
CA THR A 4 -15.83 4.04 -26.32
C THR A 4 -16.22 4.46 -24.89
N SER A 5 -16.45 3.45 -24.05
CA SER A 5 -15.85 3.24 -22.71
C SER A 5 -15.99 4.27 -21.57
N ARG A 6 -16.71 5.38 -21.73
CA ARG A 6 -16.84 6.37 -20.65
C ARG A 6 -17.92 6.05 -19.61
N ASP A 7 -19.02 5.40 -20.02
CA ASP A 7 -20.16 5.04 -19.14
C ASP A 7 -20.00 3.73 -18.36
N LYS A 8 -18.98 2.91 -18.65
CA LYS A 8 -18.72 1.65 -17.92
C LYS A 8 -17.83 1.81 -16.69
N ARG A 9 -17.37 3.02 -16.38
CA ARG A 9 -16.46 3.25 -15.24
C ARG A 9 -17.28 3.34 -13.95
N ASP A 10 -16.88 2.56 -12.95
CA ASP A 10 -17.59 2.48 -11.68
C ASP A 10 -17.62 3.82 -10.93
N ILE A 11 -18.52 3.91 -9.94
CA ILE A 11 -18.73 5.12 -9.14
C ILE A 11 -17.43 5.54 -8.42
N TYR A 12 -16.63 4.58 -7.94
CA TYR A 12 -15.39 4.85 -7.21
C TYR A 12 -14.27 5.38 -8.11
N TYR A 13 -14.24 5.02 -9.40
CA TYR A 13 -13.34 5.65 -10.36
C TYR A 13 -13.66 7.13 -10.51
N ARG A 14 -14.94 7.48 -10.68
CA ARG A 14 -15.37 8.88 -10.78
C ARG A 14 -15.08 9.63 -9.49
N LEU A 15 -15.41 9.01 -8.36
CA LEU A 15 -15.17 9.57 -7.03
C LEU A 15 -13.67 9.80 -6.79
N ALA A 16 -12.80 8.87 -7.19
CA ALA A 16 -11.35 9.06 -7.08
C ALA A 16 -10.88 10.28 -7.85
N LYS A 17 -11.38 10.50 -9.07
CA LYS A 17 -11.02 11.68 -9.86
C LYS A 17 -11.55 12.98 -9.23
N THR A 18 -12.80 13.00 -8.74
CA THR A 18 -13.37 14.21 -8.11
C THR A 18 -12.77 14.50 -6.73
N SER A 19 -12.35 13.47 -6.01
CA SER A 19 -11.69 13.57 -4.70
C SER A 19 -10.16 13.61 -4.81
N ASN A 20 -9.62 13.75 -6.02
CA ASN A 20 -8.18 13.83 -6.30
C ASN A 20 -7.34 12.64 -5.77
N TYR A 21 -7.93 11.45 -5.68
CA TYR A 21 -7.22 10.20 -5.42
C TYR A 21 -6.63 9.62 -6.71
N ARG A 22 -5.41 9.09 -6.60
CA ARG A 22 -4.70 8.46 -7.71
C ARG A 22 -5.36 7.20 -8.25
N ALA A 23 -6.07 6.46 -7.39
CA ALA A 23 -6.75 5.22 -7.73
C ALA A 23 -8.06 5.06 -6.95
N ARG A 24 -9.03 4.35 -7.55
CA ARG A 24 -10.28 3.97 -6.87
C ARG A 24 -10.05 3.07 -5.65
N ALA A 25 -8.92 2.37 -5.62
CA ALA A 25 -8.48 1.54 -4.49
C ALA A 25 -8.35 2.32 -3.17
N ALA A 26 -8.12 3.65 -3.22
CA ALA A 26 -8.09 4.50 -2.03
C ALA A 26 -9.34 4.33 -1.14
N PHE A 27 -10.52 4.13 -1.75
CA PHE A 27 -11.76 3.93 -1.00
C PHE A 27 -11.80 2.61 -0.24
N LYS A 28 -11.08 1.58 -0.69
CA LYS A 28 -10.95 0.32 0.07
C LYS A 28 -10.28 0.59 1.42
N LEU A 29 -9.14 1.28 1.42
CA LEU A 29 -8.42 1.59 2.65
C LEU A 29 -9.23 2.53 3.55
N LEU A 30 -9.90 3.53 2.98
CA LEU A 30 -10.79 4.41 3.75
C LEU A 30 -11.92 3.64 4.45
N GLN A 31 -12.52 2.65 3.78
CA GLN A 31 -13.57 1.81 4.35
C GLN A 31 -13.02 0.84 5.40
N LEU A 32 -11.86 0.22 5.12
CA LEU A 32 -11.17 -0.66 6.05
C LEU A 32 -10.76 0.09 7.32
N ASP A 33 -10.19 1.28 7.20
CA ASP A 33 -9.82 2.12 8.34
C ASP A 33 -11.05 2.56 9.14
N ALA A 34 -12.15 2.94 8.48
CA ALA A 34 -13.39 3.28 9.17
C ALA A 34 -13.98 2.10 9.97
N THR A 35 -13.75 0.87 9.53
CA THR A 35 -14.30 -0.35 10.16
C THR A 35 -13.37 -0.92 11.23
N LEU A 36 -12.07 -0.91 10.97
CA LEU A 36 -11.06 -1.63 11.75
C LEU A 36 -10.12 -0.69 12.52
N GLY A 37 -10.14 0.61 12.24
CA GLY A 37 -9.28 1.59 12.88
C GLY A 37 -7.78 1.37 12.62
N ILE A 38 -7.42 0.79 11.47
CA ILE A 38 -6.04 0.38 11.13
C ILE A 38 -5.05 1.54 11.32
N LEU A 39 -5.40 2.74 10.88
CA LEU A 39 -4.57 3.94 10.95
C LEU A 39 -4.73 4.70 12.27
N SER A 40 -5.65 4.29 13.13
CA SER A 40 -5.92 4.88 14.44
C SER A 40 -5.00 4.34 15.54
N THR A 41 -4.17 3.34 15.23
CA THR A 41 -3.33 2.55 16.16
C THR A 41 -2.15 3.29 16.80
N ALA A 42 -2.10 4.63 16.79
CA ALA A 42 -1.03 5.37 17.46
C ALA A 42 -1.26 5.42 18.98
N THR A 43 -0.69 4.45 19.71
CA THR A 43 -0.55 4.52 21.17
C THR A 43 0.36 5.69 21.54
N THR A 44 -0.25 6.71 22.14
CA THR A 44 0.23 7.77 23.05
C THR A 44 1.59 8.46 22.86
N HIS A 45 2.64 7.85 22.29
CA HIS A 45 3.98 8.47 22.21
C HIS A 45 4.78 8.21 20.92
N ASP A 46 4.28 7.47 19.92
CA ASP A 46 5.09 7.13 18.73
C ASP A 46 4.38 7.44 17.40
N ARG A 47 5.15 7.94 16.45
CA ARG A 47 4.70 8.29 15.09
C ARG A 47 4.24 7.02 14.38
N LEU A 48 3.03 6.98 13.80
CA LEU A 48 2.56 5.84 13.03
C LEU A 48 3.55 5.54 11.88
N ARG A 49 3.97 4.28 11.76
CA ARG A 49 4.87 3.80 10.71
C ARG A 49 4.11 2.86 9.79
N VAL A 50 4.18 3.09 8.49
CA VAL A 50 3.44 2.33 7.49
C VAL A 50 4.34 1.96 6.32
N ALA A 51 4.38 0.67 5.98
CA ALA A 51 4.91 0.19 4.71
C ALA A 51 3.74 -0.17 3.78
N ASP A 52 3.66 0.44 2.60
CA ASP A 52 2.68 0.13 1.56
C ASP A 52 3.38 -0.68 0.46
N LEU A 53 3.08 -1.98 0.39
CA LEU A 53 3.69 -2.93 -0.56
C LEU A 53 2.87 -3.02 -1.84
N CYS A 54 3.55 -3.16 -2.98
CA CYS A 54 2.92 -3.13 -4.31
C CYS A 54 2.06 -1.87 -4.49
N ALA A 55 2.64 -0.73 -4.09
CA ALA A 55 1.87 0.49 -3.85
C ALA A 55 1.44 1.21 -5.12
N ALA A 56 2.01 0.95 -6.31
CA ALA A 56 1.74 1.74 -7.50
C ALA A 56 0.23 1.69 -7.87
N PRO A 57 -0.42 2.85 -8.14
CA PRO A 57 0.13 4.19 -8.36
C PRO A 57 0.24 5.09 -7.10
N GLY A 58 0.05 4.53 -5.91
CA GLY A 58 0.19 5.20 -4.60
C GLY A 58 -1.14 5.62 -3.98
N GLY A 59 -2.24 4.94 -4.30
CA GLY A 59 -3.57 5.31 -3.81
C GLY A 59 -3.73 5.13 -2.30
N TRP A 60 -3.21 4.03 -1.73
CA TRP A 60 -3.24 3.76 -0.30
C TRP A 60 -2.24 4.65 0.46
N SER A 61 -1.01 4.74 -0.04
CA SER A 61 -0.02 5.72 0.43
C SER A 61 -0.56 7.15 0.54
N GLN A 62 -1.32 7.62 -0.45
CA GLN A 62 -1.96 8.94 -0.41
C GLN A 62 -2.98 9.04 0.74
N VAL A 63 -3.84 8.03 0.91
CA VAL A 63 -4.81 7.98 2.01
C VAL A 63 -4.12 8.06 3.37
N VAL A 64 -3.04 7.30 3.57
CA VAL A 64 -2.29 7.31 4.84
C VAL A 64 -1.70 8.69 5.11
N ALA A 65 -1.06 9.32 4.12
CA ALA A 65 -0.46 10.65 4.27
C ALA A 65 -1.50 11.73 4.61
N GLU A 66 -2.69 11.67 4.01
CA GLU A 66 -3.79 12.60 4.28
C GLU A 66 -4.43 12.36 5.65
N ARG A 67 -4.69 11.10 6.02
CA ARG A 67 -5.39 10.74 7.27
C ARG A 67 -4.50 10.86 8.50
N ARG A 68 -3.19 10.65 8.34
CA ARG A 68 -2.21 10.68 9.42
C ARG A 68 -1.06 11.61 9.06
N PRO A 69 -1.29 12.94 9.05
CA PRO A 69 -0.23 13.92 8.88
C PRO A 69 0.86 13.68 9.93
N GLY A 70 2.10 13.50 9.47
CA GLY A 70 3.21 13.18 10.34
C GLY A 70 3.44 11.69 10.55
N ALA A 71 2.68 10.75 9.94
CA ALA A 71 3.08 9.35 9.84
C ALA A 71 4.38 9.19 9.04
N ARG A 72 5.14 8.12 9.27
CA ARG A 72 6.29 7.74 8.44
C ARG A 72 5.80 6.65 7.49
N VAL A 73 5.70 7.00 6.21
CA VAL A 73 5.11 6.12 5.20
C VAL A 73 6.16 5.81 4.16
N VAL A 74 6.36 4.53 3.87
CA VAL A 74 7.26 4.03 2.83
C VAL A 74 6.44 3.22 1.83
N ALA A 75 6.46 3.61 0.56
CA ALA A 75 5.72 2.96 -0.51
C ALA A 75 6.70 2.19 -1.40
N VAL A 76 6.47 0.89 -1.59
CA VAL A 76 7.36 0.00 -2.35
C VAL A 76 6.62 -0.58 -3.53
N ASP A 77 7.20 -0.47 -4.72
CA ASP A 77 6.69 -1.14 -5.92
C ASP A 77 7.81 -1.39 -6.94
N LEU A 78 7.58 -2.33 -7.85
CA LEU A 78 8.45 -2.57 -9.02
C LEU A 78 8.31 -1.46 -10.08
N LYS A 79 7.18 -0.74 -10.07
CA LYS A 79 6.87 0.36 -10.98
C LYS A 79 7.15 1.70 -10.30
N PRO A 80 7.71 2.70 -11.01
CA PRO A 80 7.88 4.03 -10.46
C PRO A 80 6.55 4.66 -10.01
N ILE A 81 6.53 5.21 -8.81
CA ILE A 81 5.40 5.93 -8.24
C ILE A 81 5.71 7.43 -8.29
N ALA A 82 4.78 8.25 -8.80
CA ALA A 82 4.95 9.70 -8.76
C ALA A 82 5.07 10.19 -7.30
N PRO A 83 5.91 11.18 -6.97
CA PRO A 83 6.11 11.60 -5.58
C PRO A 83 4.81 11.96 -4.85
N ILE A 84 4.65 11.52 -3.60
CA ILE A 84 3.55 11.89 -2.70
C ILE A 84 4.16 12.63 -1.50
N ALA A 85 3.61 13.79 -1.17
CA ALA A 85 4.10 14.57 -0.03
C ALA A 85 3.99 13.75 1.27
N GLY A 86 5.08 13.68 2.04
CA GLY A 86 5.13 12.93 3.30
C GLY A 86 5.29 11.41 3.17
N VAL A 87 5.52 10.90 1.95
CA VAL A 87 5.75 9.47 1.69
C VAL A 87 7.07 9.27 0.98
N GLU A 88 7.86 8.31 1.45
CA GLU A 88 9.12 7.90 0.84
C GLU A 88 8.85 6.77 -0.17
N MET A 89 9.36 6.93 -1.40
CA MET A 89 9.12 5.96 -2.48
C MET A 89 10.35 5.07 -2.64
N VAL A 90 10.17 3.75 -2.58
CA VAL A 90 11.20 2.75 -2.85
C VAL A 90 10.84 2.01 -4.13
N LEU A 91 11.70 2.08 -5.14
CA LEU A 91 11.58 1.30 -6.37
C LEU A 91 12.30 -0.03 -6.16
N GLY A 92 11.56 -1.10 -5.90
CA GLY A 92 12.17 -2.36 -5.49
C GLY A 92 11.24 -3.56 -5.57
N ASP A 93 11.87 -4.74 -5.54
CA ASP A 93 11.18 -6.02 -5.48
C ASP A 93 10.98 -6.42 -4.02
N ILE A 94 9.72 -6.63 -3.61
CA ILE A 94 9.39 -7.05 -2.23
C ILE A 94 9.97 -8.41 -1.84
N THR A 95 10.45 -9.20 -2.80
CA THR A 95 11.16 -10.47 -2.55
C THR A 95 12.65 -10.28 -2.30
N ALA A 96 13.21 -9.10 -2.60
CA ALA A 96 14.62 -8.81 -2.42
C ALA A 96 14.93 -8.39 -0.99
N ALA A 97 15.88 -9.10 -0.36
CA ALA A 97 16.35 -8.75 0.99
C ALA A 97 16.95 -7.34 1.08
N ALA A 98 17.49 -6.80 -0.03
CA ALA A 98 17.98 -5.43 -0.09
C ALA A 98 16.84 -4.42 0.07
N THR A 99 15.72 -4.63 -0.63
CA THR A 99 14.52 -3.79 -0.52
C THR A 99 13.92 -3.85 0.88
N ALA A 100 13.92 -5.02 1.53
CA ALA A 100 13.48 -5.14 2.93
C ALA A 100 14.31 -4.26 3.88
N ARG A 101 15.64 -4.25 3.73
CA ARG A 101 16.53 -3.40 4.55
C ARG A 101 16.29 -1.93 4.30
N GLU A 102 16.20 -1.54 3.03
CA GLU A 102 15.92 -0.16 2.63
C GLU A 102 14.60 0.35 3.23
N VAL A 103 13.55 -0.47 3.23
CA VAL A 103 12.26 -0.14 3.86
C VAL A 103 12.40 0.04 5.37
N VAL A 104 13.11 -0.86 6.06
CA VAL A 104 13.32 -0.76 7.51
C VAL A 104 14.09 0.51 7.87
N ASP A 105 15.12 0.84 7.09
CA ASP A 105 15.93 2.05 7.29
C ASP A 105 15.09 3.31 7.03
N ALA A 106 14.29 3.34 5.95
CA ALA A 106 13.37 4.41 5.62
C ALA A 106 12.26 4.60 6.67
N LEU A 107 11.84 3.54 7.35
CA LEU A 107 10.91 3.58 8.50
C LEU A 107 11.56 4.11 9.79
N GLY A 108 12.85 4.44 9.77
CA GLY A 108 13.59 5.06 10.87
C GLY A 108 14.53 4.12 11.61
N GLY A 109 14.66 2.87 11.16
CA GLY A 109 15.54 1.86 11.76
C GLY A 109 15.16 1.43 13.19
N GLY A 110 15.91 0.45 13.72
CA GLY A 110 15.77 -0.01 15.11
C GLY A 110 14.49 -0.79 15.42
N ALA A 111 14.23 -1.01 16.72
CA ALA A 111 13.07 -1.78 17.18
C ALA A 111 11.73 -1.05 16.94
N ASP A 112 11.74 0.29 16.96
CA ASP A 112 10.54 1.12 16.80
C ASP A 112 10.06 1.18 15.35
N ALA A 113 10.98 1.07 14.37
CA ALA A 113 10.61 0.92 12.95
C ALA A 113 9.74 -0.31 12.68
N ARG A 114 9.87 -1.32 13.53
CA ARG A 114 9.17 -2.61 13.39
C ARG A 114 7.82 -2.65 14.10
N ARG A 115 7.45 -1.60 14.86
CA ARG A 115 6.12 -1.43 15.46
C ARG A 115 5.26 -0.55 14.56
N GLY A 116 4.86 -1.09 13.42
CA GLY A 116 4.12 -0.36 12.38
C GLY A 116 3.03 -1.22 11.74
N VAL A 117 2.51 -0.76 10.62
CA VAL A 117 1.51 -1.46 9.81
C VAL A 117 2.08 -1.74 8.44
N VAL A 118 1.92 -2.97 7.95
CA VAL A 118 2.17 -3.30 6.54
C VAL A 118 0.84 -3.38 5.80
N LEU A 119 0.73 -2.66 4.69
CA LEU A 119 -0.41 -2.66 3.79
C LEU A 119 0.01 -3.30 2.46
N CYS A 120 -0.94 -3.96 1.77
CA CYS A 120 -0.72 -4.51 0.44
C CYS A 120 -2.06 -4.59 -0.32
N ASP A 121 -2.22 -3.81 -1.40
CA ASP A 121 -3.33 -3.94 -2.38
C ASP A 121 -2.82 -4.47 -3.72
N GLY A 122 -1.69 -5.18 -3.70
CA GLY A 122 -1.06 -5.75 -4.87
C GLY A 122 -1.92 -6.84 -5.51
N ALA A 123 -2.02 -6.79 -6.84
CA ALA A 123 -2.61 -7.84 -7.64
C ALA A 123 -1.83 -8.01 -8.95
N PRO A 124 -1.64 -9.24 -9.45
CA PRO A 124 -1.09 -9.48 -10.78
C PRO A 124 -2.09 -9.07 -11.86
N ASP A 125 -1.60 -8.94 -13.09
CA ASP A 125 -2.48 -8.75 -14.24
C ASP A 125 -3.33 -10.00 -14.45
N VAL A 126 -4.66 -9.82 -14.40
CA VAL A 126 -5.63 -10.92 -14.53
C VAL A 126 -5.72 -11.35 -15.99
N ILE A 127 -5.46 -12.64 -16.25
CA ILE A 127 -5.51 -13.22 -17.60
C ILE A 127 -6.87 -13.82 -17.95
N GLY A 128 -7.76 -14.00 -16.95
CA GLY A 128 -9.11 -14.52 -17.12
C GLY A 128 -9.23 -16.03 -16.96
N LEU A 129 -8.17 -16.68 -16.44
CA LEU A 129 -8.14 -18.09 -16.07
C LEU A 129 -8.10 -18.16 -14.55
N ASN A 130 -9.29 -18.28 -13.95
CA ASN A 130 -9.48 -18.11 -12.51
C ASN A 130 -8.48 -18.91 -11.66
N ASP A 131 -8.24 -20.19 -11.98
CA ASP A 131 -7.34 -21.05 -11.22
C ASP A 131 -5.89 -20.52 -11.24
N VAL A 132 -5.45 -20.00 -12.39
CA VAL A 132 -4.11 -19.42 -12.55
C VAL A 132 -4.03 -18.04 -11.90
N ASP A 133 -5.05 -17.20 -12.09
CA ASP A 133 -5.13 -15.87 -11.49
C ASP A 133 -5.12 -15.96 -9.95
N GLU A 134 -5.87 -16.89 -9.38
CA GLU A 134 -5.89 -17.17 -7.94
C GLU A 134 -4.52 -17.68 -7.46
N HIS A 135 -3.90 -18.60 -8.19
CA HIS A 135 -2.55 -19.08 -7.84
C HIS A 135 -1.53 -17.95 -7.81
N LEU A 136 -1.52 -17.08 -8.82
CA LEU A 136 -0.62 -15.93 -8.89
C LEU A 136 -0.87 -14.92 -7.76
N GLN A 137 -2.14 -14.67 -7.42
CA GLN A 137 -2.49 -13.81 -6.28
C GLN A 137 -1.98 -14.43 -4.97
N ASN A 138 -2.14 -15.74 -4.78
CA ASN A 138 -1.67 -16.44 -3.58
C ASN A 138 -0.13 -16.37 -3.45
N GLU A 139 0.60 -16.52 -4.55
CA GLU A 139 2.05 -16.35 -4.57
C GLU A 139 2.46 -14.92 -4.20
N LEU A 140 1.74 -13.90 -4.68
CA LEU A 140 1.99 -12.51 -4.30
C LEU A 140 1.75 -12.28 -2.80
N VAL A 141 0.67 -12.82 -2.25
CA VAL A 141 0.35 -12.73 -0.82
C VAL A 141 1.45 -13.37 0.02
N ARG A 142 1.99 -14.54 -0.39
CA ARG A 142 3.12 -15.20 0.30
C ARG A 142 4.38 -14.34 0.31
N LYS A 143 4.69 -13.69 -0.82
CA LYS A 143 5.83 -12.77 -0.93
C LYS A 143 5.65 -11.55 -0.03
N ALA A 144 4.47 -10.94 -0.03
CA ALA A 144 4.13 -9.82 0.83
C ALA A 144 4.18 -10.21 2.32
N TRP A 145 3.74 -11.42 2.67
CA TRP A 145 3.85 -11.97 4.02
C TRP A 145 5.31 -12.09 4.47
N SER A 146 6.17 -12.68 3.64
CA SER A 146 7.60 -12.80 3.96
C SER A 146 8.28 -11.44 4.13
N MET A 147 7.92 -10.46 3.31
CA MET A 147 8.37 -9.07 3.48
C MET A 147 7.87 -8.47 4.80
N ALA A 148 6.60 -8.70 5.16
CA ALA A 148 6.04 -8.23 6.42
C ALA A 148 6.76 -8.85 7.63
N GLU A 149 7.11 -10.14 7.60
CA GLU A 149 7.91 -10.79 8.65
C GLU A 149 9.31 -10.18 8.79
N ALA A 150 9.91 -9.72 7.69
CA ALA A 150 11.21 -9.06 7.72
C ALA A 150 11.14 -7.63 8.28
N ILE A 151 10.01 -6.94 8.10
CA ILE A 151 9.80 -5.54 8.51
C ILE A 151 9.23 -5.44 9.93
N LEU A 152 8.21 -6.23 10.27
CA LEU A 152 7.42 -6.09 11.49
C LEU A 152 8.03 -6.85 12.66
N ALA A 153 7.82 -6.31 13.86
CA ALA A 153 8.10 -6.94 15.13
C ALA A 153 6.79 -7.42 15.74
N ARG A 154 6.90 -8.28 16.76
CA ARG A 154 5.74 -8.81 17.48
C ARG A 154 4.84 -7.66 17.99
N GLY A 155 3.56 -7.71 17.61
CA GLY A 155 2.55 -6.72 17.99
C GLY A 155 2.38 -5.57 17.00
N GLY A 156 3.13 -5.57 15.89
CA GLY A 156 2.74 -4.92 14.64
C GLY A 156 1.95 -5.87 13.74
#